data_AF-A0A852WTA9-F1
#
_entry.id   AF-A0A852WTA9-F1
#
_cell.length_a   1.000
_cell.length_b   1.000
_cell.length_c   1.000
_cell.angle_alpha   90.00
_cell.angle_beta   90.00
_cell.angle_gamma   90.00
#
_symmetry.space_group_name_H-M   'P 1'
#
loop_
_entity.id
_entity.type
_entity.pdbx_description
1 polymer ?
#
loop_
_entity_poly.entity_id
_entity_poly.type
_entity_poly.pdbx_seq_one_letter_code
_entity_poly.pdbx_strand_id
1 'polypeptide(L)'
;MSDSSSFRSVLRGYDPAQVDQWRAEHASALDQARQEAAERTVEVSELRAALARVQEEQAGTAKTLADLQEQHSKAAAPTYANLGERIGTILGLADEEAAEIRSSAKADADTLKGTTTLEADRVRAEADRYAEDVRTKAEAQATQVVEKARQQADAILDDADREASARREEAEAFYEHQRARAASAAADFEATLGQRRDKAAAEFSAQMAAHETALTQAQERAQSLAAESERAHADSLAESQRALDAAKAEAEHLVSAAREQAERIRRDSERELSAATARRDSITAQLSNVRQMLATLGGGAIAEAFGDHEAPAAQPADATDEVDESAAAEPTEHVEPSEHAEADAAEPHAEHDEHDADDADDADGAAQPAGAKRGQRAGTRA
;
A
#
# COMPACT_ATOMS: atom_id res chain seq x y z
N MET A 1 42.72 -27.89 -31.49
CA MET A 1 41.39 -28.43 -31.15
C MET A 1 40.38 -27.48 -31.76
N SER A 2 39.33 -27.98 -32.44
CA SER A 2 38.40 -27.12 -33.17
C SER A 2 37.34 -26.60 -32.20
N ASP A 3 37.55 -25.40 -31.66
CA ASP A 3 36.62 -24.79 -30.72
C ASP A 3 35.36 -24.30 -31.47
N SER A 4 34.27 -25.05 -31.35
CA SER A 4 33.06 -24.85 -32.15
C SER A 4 32.19 -23.74 -31.55
N SER A 5 32.67 -22.49 -31.68
CA SER A 5 31.97 -21.29 -31.21
C SER A 5 30.58 -21.20 -31.85
N SER A 6 29.55 -21.46 -31.05
CA SER A 6 28.17 -21.57 -31.51
C SER A 6 27.51 -20.20 -31.54
N PHE A 7 27.09 -19.74 -32.73
CA PHE A 7 26.31 -18.52 -32.88
C PHE A 7 24.98 -18.62 -32.13
N ARG A 8 24.57 -17.51 -31.50
CA ARG A 8 23.28 -17.34 -30.84
C ARG A 8 22.16 -17.38 -31.87
N SER A 9 21.08 -18.09 -31.57
CA SER A 9 19.87 -18.11 -32.41
C SER A 9 18.79 -17.17 -31.88
N VAL A 10 18.10 -16.50 -32.82
CA VAL A 10 17.01 -15.53 -32.53
C VAL A 10 15.85 -15.79 -33.49
N LEU A 11 14.77 -16.39 -32.97
CA LEU A 11 13.45 -16.72 -33.57
C LEU A 11 13.39 -17.43 -34.96
N ARG A 12 14.20 -17.03 -35.95
CA ARG A 12 14.21 -17.58 -37.33
C ARG A 12 15.62 -17.73 -37.93
N GLY A 13 16.70 -17.49 -37.19
CA GLY A 13 18.07 -17.65 -37.68
C GLY A 13 19.13 -17.45 -36.60
N TYR A 14 20.39 -17.34 -37.02
CA TYR A 14 21.49 -16.85 -36.16
C TYR A 14 21.45 -15.32 -36.05
N ASP A 15 22.01 -14.78 -34.96
CA ASP A 15 22.16 -13.34 -34.73
C ASP A 15 23.06 -12.69 -35.81
N PRO A 16 22.52 -11.79 -36.67
CA PRO A 16 23.30 -11.18 -37.74
C PRO A 16 24.51 -10.38 -37.23
N ALA A 17 24.38 -9.69 -36.09
CA ALA A 17 25.46 -8.85 -35.57
C ALA A 17 26.64 -9.70 -35.09
N GLN A 18 26.37 -10.83 -34.42
CA GLN A 18 27.41 -11.78 -34.01
C GLN A 18 28.10 -12.43 -35.21
N VAL A 19 27.34 -12.77 -36.26
CA VAL A 19 27.89 -13.37 -37.49
C VAL A 19 28.70 -12.34 -38.30
N ASP A 20 28.29 -11.07 -38.33
CA ASP A 20 29.05 -9.98 -38.97
C ASP A 20 30.34 -9.65 -38.23
N GLN A 21 30.31 -9.59 -36.89
CA GLN A 21 31.52 -9.45 -36.09
C GLN A 21 32.50 -10.61 -36.34
N TRP A 22 32.04 -11.86 -36.24
CA TRP A 22 32.87 -13.04 -36.47
C TRP A 22 33.47 -13.07 -37.90
N ARG A 23 32.69 -12.63 -38.91
CA ARG A 23 33.16 -12.48 -40.30
C ARG A 23 34.24 -11.40 -40.42
N ALA A 24 34.09 -10.26 -39.75
CA ALA A 24 35.09 -9.20 -39.75
C ALA A 24 36.39 -9.63 -39.04
N GLU A 25 36.28 -10.31 -37.90
CA GLU A 25 37.42 -10.89 -37.17
C GLU A 25 38.17 -11.92 -38.02
N HIS A 26 37.46 -12.85 -38.67
CA HIS A 26 38.08 -13.87 -39.53
C HIS A 26 38.64 -13.29 -40.84
N ALA A 27 38.04 -12.24 -41.40
CA ALA A 27 38.62 -11.52 -42.54
C ALA A 27 39.93 -10.83 -42.15
N SER A 28 39.93 -10.11 -41.01
CA SER A 28 41.12 -9.46 -40.46
C SER A 28 42.26 -10.44 -40.19
N ALA A 29 41.98 -11.55 -39.50
CA ALA A 29 42.96 -12.61 -39.24
C ALA A 29 43.51 -13.26 -40.52
N LEU A 30 42.67 -13.41 -41.56
CA LEU A 30 43.07 -14.00 -42.84
C LEU A 30 43.92 -13.03 -43.67
N ASP A 31 43.68 -11.72 -43.60
CA ASP A 31 44.53 -10.72 -44.24
C ASP A 31 45.84 -10.47 -43.48
N GLN A 32 45.84 -10.57 -42.15
CA GLN A 32 47.08 -10.64 -41.34
C GLN A 32 47.92 -11.86 -41.72
N ALA A 33 47.32 -13.05 -41.80
CA ALA A 33 48.03 -14.28 -42.21
C ALA A 33 48.58 -14.20 -43.66
N ARG A 34 47.92 -13.43 -44.55
CA ARG A 34 48.44 -13.12 -45.90
C ARG A 34 49.65 -12.18 -45.86
N GLN A 35 49.65 -11.19 -44.97
CA GLN A 35 50.77 -10.26 -44.78
C GLN A 35 52.00 -11.00 -44.22
N GLU A 36 51.84 -11.77 -43.13
CA GLU A 36 52.93 -12.60 -42.58
C GLU A 36 53.50 -13.59 -43.62
N ALA A 37 52.66 -14.20 -44.44
CA ALA A 37 53.09 -15.11 -45.50
C ALA A 37 53.87 -14.40 -46.62
N ALA A 38 53.51 -13.15 -46.95
CA ALA A 38 54.24 -12.34 -47.92
C ALA A 38 55.61 -11.90 -47.36
N GLU A 39 55.65 -11.41 -46.11
CA GLU A 39 56.87 -10.99 -45.42
C GLU A 39 57.88 -12.15 -45.32
N ARG A 40 57.45 -13.31 -44.81
CA ARG A 40 58.33 -14.51 -44.74
C ARG A 40 58.78 -15.01 -46.12
N THR A 41 58.01 -14.75 -47.19
CA THR A 41 58.43 -15.07 -48.55
C THR A 41 59.57 -14.15 -49.01
N VAL A 42 59.57 -12.87 -48.61
CA VAL A 42 60.67 -11.94 -48.83
C VAL A 42 61.89 -12.36 -48.01
N GLU A 43 61.76 -12.59 -46.70
CA GLU A 43 62.86 -13.05 -45.83
C GLU A 43 63.56 -14.31 -46.37
N VAL A 44 62.78 -15.31 -46.80
CA VAL A 44 63.31 -16.55 -47.39
C VAL A 44 64.02 -16.29 -48.73
N SER A 45 63.65 -15.26 -49.48
CA SER A 45 64.37 -14.87 -50.69
C SER A 45 65.70 -14.17 -50.38
N GLU A 46 65.73 -13.29 -49.37
CA GLU A 46 66.93 -12.58 -48.93
C GLU A 46 67.95 -13.52 -48.29
N LEU A 47 67.50 -14.45 -47.43
CA LEU A 47 68.36 -15.48 -46.82
C LEU A 47 69.00 -16.39 -47.89
N ARG A 48 68.27 -16.72 -48.96
CA ARG A 48 68.82 -17.48 -50.10
C ARG A 48 69.87 -16.67 -50.87
N ALA A 49 69.63 -15.38 -51.08
CA ALA A 49 70.61 -14.50 -51.73
C ALA A 49 71.88 -14.29 -50.90
N ALA A 50 71.75 -14.17 -49.57
CA ALA A 50 72.88 -14.09 -48.65
C ALA A 50 73.70 -15.39 -48.64
N LEU A 51 73.04 -16.54 -48.57
CA LEU A 51 73.70 -17.85 -48.58
C LEU A 51 74.49 -18.08 -49.88
N ALA A 52 73.96 -17.67 -51.03
CA ALA A 52 74.66 -17.74 -52.32
C ALA A 52 75.95 -16.90 -52.35
N ARG A 53 75.94 -15.68 -51.78
CA ARG A 53 77.14 -14.83 -51.68
C ARG A 53 78.24 -15.47 -50.83
N VAL A 54 77.88 -16.01 -49.67
CA VAL A 54 78.85 -16.69 -48.77
C VAL A 54 79.48 -17.92 -49.46
N GLN A 55 78.72 -18.65 -50.28
CA GLN A 55 79.26 -19.75 -51.08
C GLN A 55 80.24 -19.28 -52.16
N GLU A 56 79.97 -18.14 -52.80
CA GLU A 56 80.89 -17.54 -53.79
C GLU A 56 82.19 -17.04 -53.14
N GLU A 57 82.10 -16.40 -51.97
CA GLU A 57 83.25 -15.97 -51.17
C GLU A 57 84.13 -17.16 -50.71
N GLN A 58 83.51 -18.26 -50.27
CA GLN A 58 84.22 -19.51 -49.95
C GLN A 58 84.90 -20.13 -51.20
N ALA A 59 84.22 -20.12 -52.36
CA ALA A 59 84.80 -20.62 -53.60
C ALA A 59 85.95 -19.74 -54.13
N GLY A 60 85.92 -18.42 -53.87
CA GLY A 60 87.00 -17.49 -54.18
C GLY A 60 88.22 -17.68 -53.28
N THR A 61 88.00 -17.73 -51.97
CA THR A 61 89.09 -17.92 -50.97
C THR A 61 89.75 -19.30 -51.05
N ALA A 62 89.02 -20.35 -51.42
CA ALA A 62 89.61 -21.67 -51.65
C ALA A 62 90.61 -21.67 -52.83
N LYS A 63 90.35 -20.89 -53.90
CA LYS A 63 91.24 -20.79 -55.06
C LYS A 63 92.54 -20.07 -54.74
N THR A 64 92.46 -18.90 -54.10
CA THR A 64 93.66 -18.11 -53.77
C THR A 64 94.59 -18.86 -52.80
N LEU A 65 94.03 -19.69 -51.92
CA LEU A 65 94.81 -20.56 -51.03
C LEU A 65 95.59 -21.64 -51.81
N ALA A 66 94.96 -22.25 -52.84
CA ALA A 66 95.63 -23.20 -53.72
C ALA A 66 96.73 -22.54 -54.59
N ASP A 67 96.46 -21.36 -55.16
CA ASP A 67 97.43 -20.60 -55.96
C ASP A 67 98.70 -20.26 -55.15
N LEU A 68 98.53 -19.87 -53.87
CA LEU A 68 99.63 -19.58 -52.95
C LEU A 68 100.43 -20.84 -52.56
N GLN A 69 99.76 -21.99 -52.39
CA GLN A 69 100.43 -23.27 -52.14
C GLN A 69 101.29 -23.71 -53.35
N GLU A 70 100.78 -23.54 -54.58
CA GLU A 70 101.55 -23.86 -55.78
C GLU A 70 102.78 -22.95 -55.91
N GLN A 71 102.64 -21.64 -55.65
CA GLN A 71 103.77 -20.69 -55.63
C GLN A 71 104.83 -21.08 -54.57
N HIS A 72 104.40 -21.43 -53.35
CA HIS A 72 105.31 -21.83 -52.27
C HIS A 72 106.09 -23.12 -52.62
N SER A 73 105.44 -24.10 -53.26
CA SER A 73 106.13 -25.35 -53.65
C SER A 73 107.22 -25.14 -54.71
N LYS A 74 107.04 -24.16 -55.61
CA LYS A 74 108.03 -23.79 -56.64
C LYS A 74 109.21 -22.97 -56.11
N ALA A 75 109.12 -22.43 -54.88
CA ALA A 75 110.14 -21.56 -54.27
C ALA A 75 111.16 -22.31 -53.38
N ALA A 76 111.05 -23.63 -53.24
CA ALA A 76 111.81 -24.43 -52.27
C ALA A 76 113.29 -24.69 -52.66
N ALA A 77 114.10 -23.64 -52.55
CA ALA A 77 115.55 -23.57 -52.28
C ALA A 77 116.54 -24.65 -52.86
N PRO A 78 117.54 -24.24 -53.67
CA PRO A 78 118.75 -25.05 -53.90
C PRO A 78 119.72 -24.96 -52.70
N THR A 79 120.46 -26.05 -52.42
CA THR A 79 121.38 -26.14 -51.27
C THR A 79 122.80 -25.63 -51.55
N TYR A 80 123.35 -24.81 -50.65
CA TYR A 80 124.60 -24.05 -50.85
C TYR A 80 125.90 -24.83 -50.57
N ALA A 81 126.00 -26.08 -51.02
CA ALA A 81 127.11 -27.00 -50.71
C ALA A 81 128.50 -26.60 -51.25
N ASN A 82 128.63 -25.49 -52.00
CA ASN A 82 129.85 -25.07 -52.68
C ASN A 82 130.51 -23.80 -52.10
N LEU A 83 130.12 -23.38 -50.88
CA LEU A 83 130.58 -22.13 -50.28
C LEU A 83 131.46 -22.37 -49.03
N GLY A 84 132.61 -23.05 -49.19
CA GLY A 84 133.76 -23.06 -48.28
C GLY A 84 133.55 -23.53 -46.82
N GLU A 85 134.32 -24.53 -46.37
CA GLU A 85 134.23 -25.18 -45.04
C GLU A 85 133.93 -24.23 -43.85
N ARG A 86 134.66 -23.12 -43.71
CA ARG A 86 134.47 -22.14 -42.62
C ARG A 86 133.16 -21.33 -42.71
N ILE A 87 132.62 -21.11 -43.92
CA ILE A 87 131.31 -20.48 -44.09
C ILE A 87 130.21 -21.53 -43.90
N GLY A 88 130.44 -22.78 -44.32
CA GLY A 88 129.58 -23.92 -44.02
C GLY A 88 129.34 -24.13 -42.52
N THR A 89 130.38 -24.03 -41.68
CA THR A 89 130.22 -24.15 -40.21
C THR A 89 129.52 -22.95 -39.58
N ILE A 90 129.73 -21.73 -40.09
CA ILE A 90 129.01 -20.53 -39.62
C ILE A 90 127.51 -20.62 -40.00
N LEU A 91 127.19 -21.09 -41.21
CA LEU A 91 125.80 -21.27 -41.65
C LEU A 91 125.11 -22.42 -40.91
N GLY A 92 125.79 -23.55 -40.68
CA GLY A 92 125.24 -24.66 -39.90
C GLY A 92 124.91 -24.25 -38.46
N LEU A 93 125.81 -23.53 -37.79
CA LEU A 93 125.57 -23.01 -36.44
C LEU A 93 124.44 -21.95 -36.41
N ALA A 94 124.29 -21.16 -37.47
CA ALA A 94 123.16 -20.24 -37.62
C ALA A 94 121.82 -20.95 -37.89
N ASP A 95 121.82 -22.07 -38.61
CA ASP A 95 120.63 -22.92 -38.81
C ASP A 95 120.23 -23.67 -37.53
N GLU A 96 121.21 -24.09 -36.72
CA GLU A 96 121.02 -24.67 -35.37
C GLU A 96 120.43 -23.63 -34.40
N GLU A 97 121.04 -22.45 -34.27
CA GLU A 97 120.52 -21.32 -33.48
C GLU A 97 119.10 -20.95 -33.93
N ALA A 98 118.85 -20.86 -35.24
CA ALA A 98 117.53 -20.57 -35.78
C ALA A 98 116.53 -21.71 -35.52
N ALA A 99 116.97 -22.96 -35.40
CA ALA A 99 116.12 -24.09 -35.00
C ALA A 99 115.78 -24.05 -33.50
N GLU A 100 116.74 -23.69 -32.64
CA GLU A 100 116.51 -23.51 -31.21
C GLU A 100 115.57 -22.33 -30.94
N ILE A 101 115.77 -21.18 -31.59
CA ILE A 101 114.84 -20.03 -31.52
C ILE A 101 113.43 -20.42 -31.97
N ARG A 102 113.27 -21.18 -33.07
CA ARG A 102 111.95 -21.67 -33.52
C ARG A 102 111.33 -22.66 -32.52
N SER A 103 112.13 -23.51 -31.89
CA SER A 103 111.68 -24.47 -30.87
C SER A 103 111.20 -23.76 -29.60
N SER A 104 112.00 -22.81 -29.11
CA SER A 104 111.71 -21.97 -27.94
C SER A 104 110.44 -21.13 -28.16
N ALA A 105 110.37 -20.38 -29.26
CA ALA A 105 109.19 -19.59 -29.61
C ALA A 105 107.91 -20.45 -29.79
N LYS A 106 108.05 -21.70 -30.22
CA LYS A 106 106.93 -22.66 -30.25
C LYS A 106 106.51 -23.11 -28.85
N ALA A 107 107.47 -23.43 -27.97
CA ALA A 107 107.18 -23.82 -26.59
C ALA A 107 106.52 -22.67 -25.80
N ASP A 108 106.99 -21.44 -25.99
CA ASP A 108 106.36 -20.23 -25.43
C ASP A 108 104.95 -20.02 -25.97
N ALA A 109 104.73 -20.17 -27.28
CA ALA A 109 103.41 -20.03 -27.89
C ALA A 109 102.41 -21.12 -27.43
N ASP A 110 102.85 -22.37 -27.31
CA ASP A 110 102.03 -23.47 -26.80
C ASP A 110 101.74 -23.28 -25.29
N THR A 111 102.69 -22.74 -24.52
CA THR A 111 102.50 -22.40 -23.10
C THR A 111 101.53 -21.24 -22.91
N LEU A 112 101.68 -20.15 -23.67
CA LEU A 112 100.77 -19.00 -23.67
C LEU A 112 99.36 -19.40 -24.12
N LYS A 113 99.25 -20.32 -25.08
CA LYS A 113 97.96 -20.90 -25.48
C LYS A 113 97.34 -21.70 -24.32
N GLY A 114 98.12 -22.53 -23.63
CA GLY A 114 97.65 -23.29 -22.46
C GLY A 114 97.11 -22.39 -21.35
N THR A 115 97.87 -21.36 -20.95
CA THR A 115 97.44 -20.42 -19.89
C THR A 115 96.23 -19.58 -20.32
N THR A 116 96.20 -19.06 -21.54
CA THR A 116 95.04 -18.29 -22.04
C THR A 116 93.78 -19.15 -22.18
N THR A 117 93.88 -20.43 -22.55
CA THR A 117 92.71 -21.33 -22.51
C THR A 117 92.21 -21.58 -21.09
N LEU A 118 93.11 -21.79 -20.12
CA LEU A 118 92.73 -22.03 -18.72
C LEU A 118 92.04 -20.81 -18.09
N GLU A 119 92.57 -19.61 -18.33
CA GLU A 119 91.94 -18.38 -17.84
C GLU A 119 90.61 -18.08 -18.58
N ALA A 120 90.50 -18.37 -19.88
CA ALA A 120 89.24 -18.21 -20.62
C ALA A 120 88.15 -19.17 -20.13
N ASP A 121 88.50 -20.43 -19.84
CA ASP A 121 87.57 -21.42 -19.29
C ASP A 121 87.20 -21.09 -17.83
N ARG A 122 88.15 -20.56 -17.05
CA ARG A 122 87.89 -20.02 -15.71
C ARG A 122 86.89 -18.87 -15.73
N VAL A 123 87.12 -17.85 -16.58
CA VAL A 123 86.24 -16.69 -16.72
C VAL A 123 84.84 -17.13 -17.18
N ARG A 124 84.75 -18.09 -18.10
CA ARG A 124 83.45 -18.67 -18.50
C ARG A 124 82.76 -19.33 -17.31
N ALA A 125 83.45 -20.21 -16.58
CA ALA A 125 82.88 -20.88 -15.40
C ALA A 125 82.54 -19.92 -14.24
N GLU A 126 83.19 -18.76 -14.13
CA GLU A 126 82.83 -17.69 -13.18
C GLU A 126 81.59 -16.91 -13.66
N ALA A 127 81.49 -16.61 -14.96
CA ALA A 127 80.31 -15.98 -15.56
C ALA A 127 79.06 -16.87 -15.53
N ASP A 128 79.19 -18.17 -15.83
CA ASP A 128 78.09 -19.15 -15.78
C ASP A 128 77.51 -19.26 -14.36
N ARG A 129 78.37 -19.30 -13.33
CA ARG A 129 77.97 -19.31 -11.91
C ARG A 129 77.28 -18.01 -11.50
N TYR A 130 77.74 -16.86 -11.99
CA TYR A 130 77.10 -15.57 -11.73
C TYR A 130 75.72 -15.47 -12.39
N ALA A 131 75.59 -15.93 -13.65
CA ALA A 131 74.33 -15.99 -14.35
C ALA A 131 73.30 -16.88 -13.62
N GLU A 132 73.73 -18.03 -13.10
CA GLU A 132 72.87 -18.95 -12.34
C GLU A 132 72.44 -18.38 -10.98
N ASP A 133 73.36 -17.74 -10.25
CA ASP A 133 73.06 -17.05 -8.98
C ASP A 133 72.04 -15.90 -9.18
N VAL A 134 72.21 -15.11 -10.24
CA VAL A 134 71.25 -14.05 -10.62
C VAL A 134 69.90 -14.64 -11.04
N ARG A 135 69.88 -15.72 -11.84
CA ARG A 135 68.66 -16.43 -12.26
C ARG A 135 67.88 -16.92 -11.05
N THR A 136 68.53 -17.67 -10.17
CA THR A 136 67.94 -18.25 -8.94
C THR A 136 67.37 -17.16 -8.03
N LYS A 137 68.08 -16.03 -7.88
CA LYS A 137 67.61 -14.88 -7.10
C LYS A 137 66.37 -14.21 -7.73
N ALA A 138 66.37 -14.03 -9.05
CA ALA A 138 65.23 -13.47 -9.76
C ALA A 138 63.99 -14.38 -9.69
N GLU A 139 64.17 -15.69 -9.85
CA GLU A 139 63.09 -16.69 -9.73
C GLU A 139 62.51 -16.75 -8.31
N ALA A 140 63.36 -16.71 -7.28
CA ALA A 140 62.94 -16.64 -5.88
C ALA A 140 62.16 -15.34 -5.57
N GLN A 141 62.63 -14.18 -6.07
CA GLN A 141 61.93 -12.91 -5.92
C GLN A 141 60.60 -12.88 -6.66
N ALA A 142 60.54 -13.40 -7.89
CA ALA A 142 59.30 -13.50 -8.67
C ALA A 142 58.28 -14.39 -7.94
N THR A 143 58.73 -15.52 -7.38
CA THR A 143 57.89 -16.42 -6.57
C THR A 143 57.31 -15.69 -5.35
N GLN A 144 58.15 -15.02 -4.56
CA GLN A 144 57.71 -14.25 -3.39
C GLN A 144 56.72 -13.12 -3.73
N VAL A 145 56.90 -12.45 -4.87
CA VAL A 145 55.96 -11.41 -5.35
C VAL A 145 54.62 -12.03 -5.73
N VAL A 146 54.60 -13.17 -6.42
CA VAL A 146 53.36 -13.88 -6.79
C VAL A 146 52.64 -14.46 -5.57
N GLU A 147 53.36 -15.05 -4.62
CA GLU A 147 52.79 -15.55 -3.36
C GLU A 147 52.19 -14.42 -2.52
N LYS A 148 52.89 -13.30 -2.38
CA LYS A 148 52.37 -12.12 -1.68
C LYS A 148 51.15 -11.54 -2.40
N ALA A 149 51.17 -11.44 -3.72
CA ALA A 149 50.04 -10.94 -4.50
C ALA A 149 48.79 -11.83 -4.34
N ARG A 150 48.96 -13.16 -4.28
CA ARG A 150 47.88 -14.10 -3.95
C ARG A 150 47.35 -13.89 -2.54
N GLN A 151 48.22 -13.90 -1.52
CA GLN A 151 47.81 -13.65 -0.12
C GLN A 151 47.06 -12.32 0.06
N GLN A 152 47.44 -11.27 -0.69
CA GLN A 152 46.73 -10.00 -0.69
C GLN A 152 45.36 -10.06 -1.41
N ALA A 153 45.25 -10.81 -2.52
CA ALA A 153 43.98 -11.02 -3.20
C ALA A 153 43.02 -11.89 -2.35
N ASP A 154 43.52 -12.98 -1.77
CA ASP A 154 42.77 -13.88 -0.89
C ASP A 154 42.23 -13.11 0.33
N ALA A 155 43.06 -12.27 0.96
CA ALA A 155 42.63 -11.42 2.08
C ALA A 155 41.57 -10.38 1.69
N ILE A 156 41.66 -9.80 0.48
CA ILE A 156 40.64 -8.86 -0.05
C ILE A 156 39.32 -9.59 -0.30
N LEU A 157 39.34 -10.83 -0.79
CA LEU A 157 38.14 -11.66 -0.95
C LEU A 157 37.54 -12.03 0.42
N ASP A 158 38.36 -12.46 1.38
CA ASP A 158 37.91 -12.80 2.73
C ASP A 158 37.30 -11.59 3.47
N ASP A 159 37.83 -10.37 3.29
CA ASP A 159 37.24 -9.14 3.82
C ASP A 159 35.92 -8.81 3.10
N ALA A 160 35.89 -8.88 1.77
CA ALA A 160 34.71 -8.57 0.96
C ALA A 160 33.54 -9.54 1.21
N ASP A 161 33.79 -10.85 1.35
CA ASP A 161 32.76 -11.85 1.66
C ASP A 161 32.22 -11.68 3.09
N ARG A 162 33.07 -11.24 4.05
CA ARG A 162 32.61 -10.86 5.40
C ARG A 162 31.74 -9.60 5.37
N GLU A 163 32.16 -8.56 4.67
CA GLU A 163 31.39 -7.31 4.51
C GLU A 163 30.05 -7.54 3.78
N ALA A 164 30.05 -8.35 2.72
CA ALA A 164 28.85 -8.73 1.98
C ALA A 164 27.92 -9.65 2.79
N SER A 165 28.43 -10.44 3.73
CA SER A 165 27.60 -11.26 4.63
C SER A 165 26.99 -10.40 5.74
N ALA A 166 27.78 -9.55 6.40
CA ALA A 166 27.29 -8.61 7.40
C ALA A 166 26.17 -7.71 6.84
N ARG A 167 26.36 -7.11 5.66
CA ARG A 167 25.30 -6.30 5.01
C ARG A 167 24.03 -7.08 4.69
N ARG A 168 24.12 -8.38 4.38
CA ARG A 168 22.94 -9.24 4.14
C ARG A 168 22.21 -9.53 5.44
N GLU A 169 22.92 -9.85 6.51
CA GLU A 169 22.36 -10.07 7.85
C GLU A 169 21.70 -8.78 8.40
N GLU A 170 22.34 -7.62 8.24
CA GLU A 170 21.79 -6.30 8.59
C GLU A 170 20.50 -5.99 7.80
N ALA A 171 20.50 -6.23 6.49
CA ALA A 171 19.32 -6.01 5.64
C ALA A 171 18.18 -6.98 5.97
N GLU A 172 18.46 -8.27 6.19
CA GLU A 172 17.47 -9.27 6.59
C GLU A 172 16.86 -8.94 7.96
N ALA A 173 17.69 -8.55 8.93
CA ALA A 173 17.24 -8.09 10.24
C ALA A 173 16.37 -6.82 10.15
N PHE A 174 16.70 -5.87 9.26
CA PHE A 174 15.86 -4.69 9.01
C PHE A 174 14.50 -5.07 8.40
N TYR A 175 14.49 -5.93 7.37
CA TYR A 175 13.24 -6.36 6.72
C TYR A 175 12.35 -7.18 7.66
N GLU A 176 12.89 -8.12 8.44
CA GLU A 176 12.09 -8.86 9.43
C GLU A 176 11.64 -7.97 10.60
N HIS A 177 12.43 -6.97 11.02
CA HIS A 177 11.94 -5.96 11.97
C HIS A 177 10.78 -5.13 11.41
N GLN A 178 10.90 -4.65 10.17
CA GLN A 178 9.83 -3.90 9.49
C GLN A 178 8.57 -4.77 9.32
N ARG A 179 8.73 -6.04 8.94
CA ARG A 179 7.66 -7.02 8.79
C ARG A 179 6.97 -7.31 10.12
N ALA A 180 7.73 -7.55 11.19
CA ALA A 180 7.18 -7.77 12.54
C ALA A 180 6.42 -6.53 13.05
N ARG A 181 6.96 -5.33 12.80
CA ARG A 181 6.30 -4.06 13.16
C ARG A 181 5.00 -3.84 12.38
N ALA A 182 4.99 -4.14 11.08
CA ALA A 182 3.78 -4.08 10.25
C ALA A 182 2.73 -5.11 10.69
N ALA A 183 3.14 -6.34 11.05
CA ALA A 183 2.25 -7.37 11.57
C ALA A 183 1.65 -7.00 12.95
N SER A 184 2.44 -6.40 13.84
CA SER A 184 1.93 -5.86 15.12
C SER A 184 0.89 -4.78 14.86
N ALA A 185 1.22 -3.77 14.05
CA ALA A 185 0.31 -2.67 13.74
C ALA A 185 -1.00 -3.18 13.11
N ALA A 186 -0.94 -4.17 12.21
CA ALA A 186 -2.13 -4.81 11.64
C ALA A 186 -2.98 -5.49 12.72
N ALA A 187 -2.38 -6.25 13.64
CA ALA A 187 -3.09 -6.86 14.75
C ALA A 187 -3.70 -5.83 15.73
N ASP A 188 -3.01 -4.71 15.99
CA ASP A 188 -3.52 -3.61 16.81
C ASP A 188 -4.71 -2.89 16.12
N PHE A 189 -4.67 -2.72 14.79
CA PHE A 189 -5.79 -2.21 14.00
C PHE A 189 -6.97 -3.19 13.97
N GLU A 190 -6.73 -4.49 13.81
CA GLU A 190 -7.79 -5.51 13.87
C GLU A 190 -8.44 -5.57 15.27
N ALA A 191 -7.65 -5.50 16.34
CA ALA A 191 -8.13 -5.49 17.71
C ALA A 191 -8.97 -4.24 18.02
N THR A 192 -8.53 -3.05 17.60
CA THR A 192 -9.29 -1.80 17.80
C THR A 192 -10.55 -1.74 16.94
N LEU A 193 -10.55 -2.29 15.72
CA LEU A 193 -11.75 -2.46 14.90
C LEU A 193 -12.73 -3.48 15.50
N GLY A 194 -12.21 -4.57 16.10
CA GLY A 194 -13.00 -5.54 16.87
C GLY A 194 -13.70 -4.87 18.05
N GLN A 195 -12.94 -4.21 18.93
CA GLN A 195 -13.49 -3.48 20.08
C GLN A 195 -14.55 -2.43 19.68
N ARG A 196 -14.35 -1.71 18.56
CA ARG A 196 -15.33 -0.76 18.02
C ARG A 196 -16.61 -1.45 17.52
N ARG A 197 -16.49 -2.62 16.87
CA ARG A 197 -17.64 -3.43 16.44
C ARG A 197 -18.41 -4.00 17.63
N ASP A 198 -17.71 -4.57 18.61
CA ASP A 198 -18.32 -5.15 19.81
C ASP A 198 -19.03 -4.09 20.64
N LYS A 199 -18.41 -2.91 20.80
CA LYS A 199 -19.04 -1.75 21.46
C LYS A 199 -20.30 -1.29 20.71
N ALA A 200 -20.22 -1.10 19.39
CA ALA A 200 -21.37 -0.65 18.59
C ALA A 200 -22.51 -1.68 18.59
N ALA A 201 -22.19 -2.98 18.56
CA ALA A 201 -23.18 -4.06 18.67
C ALA A 201 -23.83 -4.08 20.07
N ALA A 202 -23.05 -3.87 21.14
CA ALA A 202 -23.58 -3.75 22.50
C ALA A 202 -24.50 -2.53 22.64
N GLU A 203 -24.08 -1.35 22.18
CA GLU A 203 -24.87 -0.11 22.20
C GLU A 203 -26.17 -0.25 21.40
N PHE A 204 -26.11 -0.85 20.20
CA PHE A 204 -27.31 -1.15 19.40
C PHE A 204 -28.24 -2.16 20.09
N SER A 205 -27.69 -3.22 20.70
CA SER A 205 -28.52 -4.21 21.42
C SER A 205 -29.22 -3.60 22.64
N ALA A 206 -28.55 -2.68 23.35
CA ALA A 206 -29.12 -1.95 24.47
C ALA A 206 -30.23 -0.97 24.02
N GLN A 207 -30.03 -0.26 22.89
CA GLN A 207 -31.06 0.58 22.29
C GLN A 207 -32.29 -0.24 21.87
N MET A 208 -32.09 -1.37 21.19
CA MET A 208 -33.19 -2.26 20.79
C MET A 208 -33.97 -2.80 21.99
N ALA A 209 -33.29 -3.26 23.04
CA ALA A 209 -33.95 -3.71 24.28
C ALA A 209 -34.71 -2.57 25.00
N ALA A 210 -34.18 -1.34 24.97
CA ALA A 210 -34.88 -0.17 25.50
C ALA A 210 -36.13 0.19 24.68
N HIS A 211 -36.05 0.11 23.34
CA HIS A 211 -37.21 0.32 22.47
C HIS A 211 -38.28 -0.78 22.63
N GLU A 212 -37.89 -2.06 22.74
CA GLU A 212 -38.81 -3.16 23.02
C GLU A 212 -39.51 -3.00 24.37
N THR A 213 -38.76 -2.59 25.41
CA THR A 213 -39.30 -2.26 26.74
C THR A 213 -40.27 -1.08 26.67
N ALA A 214 -39.94 -0.02 25.93
CA ALA A 214 -40.80 1.15 25.76
C ALA A 214 -42.09 0.83 24.98
N LEU A 215 -42.00 0.00 23.94
CA LEU A 215 -43.16 -0.50 23.19
C LEU A 215 -44.07 -1.35 24.07
N THR A 216 -43.50 -2.25 24.89
CA THR A 216 -44.26 -3.07 25.84
C THR A 216 -45.00 -2.20 26.85
N GLN A 217 -44.31 -1.23 27.48
CA GLN A 217 -44.95 -0.28 28.40
C GLN A 217 -46.03 0.58 27.73
N ALA A 218 -45.85 0.95 26.46
CA ALA A 218 -46.86 1.71 25.71
C ALA A 218 -48.09 0.83 25.41
N GLN A 219 -47.90 -0.44 25.06
CA GLN A 219 -48.98 -1.41 24.87
C GLN A 219 -49.73 -1.70 26.18
N GLU A 220 -49.03 -1.88 27.29
CA GLU A 220 -49.63 -2.06 28.63
C GLU A 220 -50.48 -0.85 29.03
N ARG A 221 -49.97 0.38 28.84
CA ARG A 221 -50.74 1.62 29.12
C ARG A 221 -51.94 1.78 28.19
N ALA A 222 -51.82 1.41 26.92
CA ALA A 222 -52.94 1.43 25.98
C ALA A 222 -54.02 0.41 26.36
N GLN A 223 -53.63 -0.79 26.82
CA GLN A 223 -54.55 -1.81 27.32
C GLN A 223 -55.22 -1.40 28.64
N SER A 224 -54.49 -0.80 29.58
CA SER A 224 -55.07 -0.31 30.84
C SER A 224 -56.07 0.82 30.60
N LEU A 225 -55.71 1.81 29.76
CA LEU A 225 -56.59 2.92 29.40
C LEU A 225 -57.82 2.44 28.62
N ALA A 226 -57.68 1.45 27.73
CA ALA A 226 -58.81 0.85 27.04
C ALA A 226 -59.77 0.14 28.01
N ALA A 227 -59.23 -0.64 28.97
CA ALA A 227 -60.04 -1.33 29.98
C ALA A 227 -60.66 -0.36 31.01
N GLU A 228 -60.03 0.76 31.31
CA GLU A 228 -60.61 1.84 32.13
C GLU A 228 -61.71 2.58 31.39
N SER A 229 -61.51 2.88 30.10
CA SER A 229 -62.54 3.47 29.23
C SER A 229 -63.75 2.54 29.07
N GLU A 230 -63.54 1.24 28.82
CA GLU A 230 -64.63 0.26 28.71
C GLU A 230 -65.44 0.16 30.01
N ARG A 231 -64.79 0.17 31.18
CA ARG A 231 -65.47 0.24 32.49
C ARG A 231 -66.26 1.53 32.64
N ALA A 232 -65.66 2.69 32.37
CA ALA A 232 -66.34 3.98 32.50
C ALA A 232 -67.56 4.09 31.57
N HIS A 233 -67.46 3.56 30.34
CA HIS A 233 -68.60 3.44 29.43
C HIS A 233 -69.66 2.46 29.93
N ALA A 234 -69.28 1.30 30.47
CA ALA A 234 -70.22 0.33 31.05
C ALA A 234 -70.95 0.89 32.29
N ASP A 235 -70.24 1.58 33.18
CA ASP A 235 -70.81 2.23 34.37
C ASP A 235 -71.74 3.38 33.97
N SER A 236 -71.36 4.22 33.01
CA SER A 236 -72.19 5.30 32.49
C SER A 236 -73.46 4.78 31.77
N LEU A 237 -73.36 3.67 31.03
CA LEU A 237 -74.52 2.99 30.46
C LEU A 237 -75.42 2.39 31.54
N ALA A 238 -74.85 1.78 32.58
CA ALA A 238 -75.61 1.22 33.71
C ALA A 238 -76.30 2.31 34.53
N GLU A 239 -75.67 3.47 34.75
CA GLU A 239 -76.28 4.65 35.38
C GLU A 239 -77.41 5.21 34.51
N SER A 240 -77.17 5.37 33.20
CA SER A 240 -78.19 5.82 32.24
C SER A 240 -79.41 4.87 32.20
N GLN A 241 -79.19 3.56 32.27
CA GLN A 241 -80.26 2.56 32.35
C GLN A 241 -81.03 2.67 33.67
N ARG A 242 -80.34 2.78 34.82
CA ARG A 242 -80.99 3.01 36.14
C ARG A 242 -81.82 4.28 36.15
N ALA A 243 -81.32 5.37 35.56
CA ALA A 243 -82.04 6.64 35.45
C ALA A 243 -83.29 6.52 34.55
N LEU A 244 -83.18 5.84 33.40
CA LEU A 244 -84.32 5.56 32.52
C LEU A 244 -85.36 4.66 33.19
N ASP A 245 -84.95 3.64 33.94
CA ASP A 245 -85.86 2.72 34.62
C ASP A 245 -86.52 3.36 35.85
N ALA A 246 -85.79 4.22 36.59
CA ALA A 246 -86.37 5.06 37.63
C ALA A 246 -87.40 6.05 37.07
N ALA A 247 -87.08 6.72 35.95
CA ALA A 247 -88.00 7.64 35.29
C ALA A 247 -89.25 6.93 34.72
N LYS A 248 -89.12 5.68 34.22
CA LYS A 248 -90.28 4.83 33.86
C LYS A 248 -91.13 4.50 35.07
N ALA A 249 -90.52 4.06 36.18
CA ALA A 249 -91.24 3.71 37.40
C ALA A 249 -91.96 4.93 38.02
N GLU A 250 -91.33 6.11 37.99
CA GLU A 250 -91.96 7.37 38.40
C GLU A 250 -93.10 7.76 37.45
N ALA A 251 -92.93 7.64 36.13
CA ALA A 251 -93.99 7.91 35.16
C ALA A 251 -95.18 6.93 35.32
N GLU A 252 -94.93 5.64 35.56
CA GLU A 252 -95.95 4.64 35.86
C GLU A 252 -96.68 4.96 37.18
N HIS A 253 -95.96 5.39 38.21
CA HIS A 253 -96.52 5.82 39.50
C HIS A 253 -97.34 7.11 39.38
N LEU A 254 -96.88 8.10 38.60
CA LEU A 254 -97.65 9.31 38.30
C LEU A 254 -98.91 8.99 37.51
N VAL A 255 -98.84 8.09 36.53
CA VAL A 255 -99.99 7.63 35.74
C VAL A 255 -100.98 6.81 36.58
N SER A 256 -100.51 5.98 37.52
CA SER A 256 -101.39 5.23 38.43
C SER A 256 -102.05 6.17 39.45
N ALA A 257 -101.30 7.07 40.08
CA ALA A 257 -101.82 8.09 41.00
C ALA A 257 -102.81 9.04 40.31
N ALA A 258 -102.55 9.44 39.07
CA ALA A 258 -103.47 10.25 38.27
C ALA A 258 -104.75 9.47 37.91
N ARG A 259 -104.65 8.17 37.58
CA ARG A 259 -105.82 7.29 37.37
C ARG A 259 -106.63 7.11 38.65
N GLU A 260 -105.98 6.90 39.80
CA GLU A 260 -106.65 6.80 41.10
C GLU A 260 -107.35 8.10 41.49
N GLN A 261 -106.72 9.25 41.26
CA GLN A 261 -107.31 10.55 41.52
C GLN A 261 -108.47 10.84 40.54
N ALA A 262 -108.35 10.48 39.27
CA ALA A 262 -109.45 10.57 38.31
C ALA A 262 -110.61 9.63 38.66
N GLU A 263 -110.33 8.41 39.14
CA GLU A 263 -111.33 7.49 39.69
C GLU A 263 -112.00 8.01 40.96
N ARG A 264 -111.24 8.64 41.86
CA ARG A 264 -111.74 9.29 43.08
C ARG A 264 -112.69 10.44 42.72
N ILE A 265 -112.22 11.36 41.87
CA ILE A 265 -113.04 12.46 41.33
C ILE A 265 -114.28 11.91 40.63
N ARG A 266 -114.17 10.88 39.78
CA ARG A 266 -115.32 10.25 39.11
C ARG A 266 -116.35 9.73 40.10
N ARG A 267 -115.93 9.02 41.14
CA ARG A 267 -116.83 8.47 42.17
C ARG A 267 -117.44 9.55 43.05
N ASP A 268 -116.69 10.58 43.42
CA ASP A 268 -117.21 11.67 44.22
C ASP A 268 -118.14 12.57 43.39
N SER A 269 -117.84 12.84 42.11
CA SER A 269 -118.79 13.46 41.17
C SER A 269 -120.02 12.58 40.87
N GLU A 270 -119.90 11.25 40.85
CA GLU A 270 -121.05 10.34 40.73
C GLU A 270 -121.91 10.32 42.01
N ARG A 271 -121.29 10.46 43.18
CA ARG A 271 -121.97 10.66 44.48
C ARG A 271 -122.64 12.03 44.56
N GLU A 272 -122.01 13.09 44.04
CA GLU A 272 -122.61 14.41 43.92
C GLU A 272 -123.74 14.44 42.89
N LEU A 273 -123.59 13.78 41.74
CA LEU A 273 -124.62 13.66 40.70
C LEU A 273 -125.82 12.85 41.19
N SER A 274 -125.59 11.75 41.91
CA SER A 274 -126.67 10.95 42.50
C SER A 274 -127.31 11.66 43.70
N ALA A 275 -126.56 12.41 44.52
CA ALA A 275 -127.11 13.28 45.55
C ALA A 275 -127.89 14.48 44.96
N ALA A 276 -127.43 15.06 43.84
CA ALA A 276 -128.13 16.12 43.12
C ALA A 276 -129.39 15.60 42.44
N THR A 277 -129.35 14.39 41.87
CA THR A 277 -130.54 13.69 41.35
C THR A 277 -131.52 13.36 42.47
N ALA A 278 -131.04 12.85 43.61
CA ALA A 278 -131.89 12.62 44.78
C ALA A 278 -132.48 13.92 45.35
N ARG A 279 -131.75 15.04 45.32
CA ARG A 279 -132.29 16.38 45.62
C ARG A 279 -133.33 16.82 44.59
N ARG A 280 -133.08 16.66 43.29
CA ARG A 280 -134.04 16.96 42.21
C ARG A 280 -135.33 16.14 42.36
N ASP A 281 -135.20 14.86 42.67
CA ASP A 281 -136.33 13.94 42.78
C ASP A 281 -137.08 14.14 44.10
N SER A 282 -136.37 14.50 45.18
CA SER A 282 -136.96 15.01 46.42
C SER A 282 -137.73 16.32 46.19
N ILE A 283 -137.16 17.29 45.47
CA ILE A 283 -137.84 18.54 45.08
C ILE A 283 -139.03 18.24 44.17
N THR A 284 -138.92 17.28 43.25
CA THR A 284 -140.03 16.87 42.38
C THR A 284 -141.15 16.20 43.17
N ALA A 285 -140.82 15.36 44.15
CA ALA A 285 -141.77 14.77 45.09
C ALA A 285 -142.41 15.82 46.01
N GLN A 286 -141.65 16.82 46.47
CA GLN A 286 -142.15 17.95 47.25
C GLN A 286 -143.08 18.83 46.42
N LEU A 287 -142.73 19.15 45.18
CA LEU A 287 -143.60 19.88 44.24
C LEU A 287 -144.85 19.07 43.86
N SER A 288 -144.75 17.73 43.78
CA SER A 288 -145.91 16.84 43.62
C SER A 288 -146.82 16.87 44.85
N ASN A 289 -146.26 16.79 46.06
CA ASN A 289 -147.01 16.84 47.31
C ASN A 289 -147.63 18.24 47.57
N VAL A 290 -146.94 19.32 47.17
CA VAL A 290 -147.49 20.68 47.16
C VAL A 290 -148.59 20.84 46.13
N ARG A 291 -148.49 20.24 44.92
CA ARG A 291 -149.63 20.14 43.99
C ARG A 291 -150.80 19.37 44.60
N GLN A 292 -150.54 18.30 45.35
CA GLN A 292 -151.56 17.50 46.03
C GLN A 292 -152.27 18.30 47.14
N MET A 293 -151.55 19.08 47.96
CA MET A 293 -152.13 19.92 49.02
C MET A 293 -152.77 21.22 48.51
N LEU A 294 -152.26 21.81 47.42
CA LEU A 294 -152.91 22.96 46.78
C LEU A 294 -154.18 22.56 45.99
N ALA A 295 -154.39 21.28 45.69
CA ALA A 295 -155.66 20.79 45.16
C ALA A 295 -156.83 20.85 46.18
N THR A 296 -156.56 21.17 47.45
CA THR A 296 -157.58 21.24 48.52
C THR A 296 -157.97 22.65 48.99
N LEU A 297 -157.39 23.73 48.46
CA LEU A 297 -157.83 25.10 48.77
C LEU A 297 -157.49 26.12 47.66
N GLY A 298 -158.53 26.62 46.98
CA GLY A 298 -158.43 27.72 46.00
C GLY A 298 -158.09 27.26 44.58
N GLY A 299 -158.84 27.75 43.58
CA GLY A 299 -158.67 27.37 42.17
C GLY A 299 -158.55 28.56 41.22
N GLY A 300 -157.78 28.37 40.15
CA GLY A 300 -157.55 29.35 39.08
C GLY A 300 -156.46 30.40 39.38
N ALA A 301 -155.88 31.09 38.38
CA ALA A 301 -155.87 30.88 36.92
C ALA A 301 -154.81 31.82 36.25
N ILE A 302 -154.62 31.69 34.92
CA ILE A 302 -154.09 32.71 33.98
C ILE A 302 -152.56 32.97 33.92
N ALA A 303 -152.00 32.81 32.70
CA ALA A 303 -150.87 33.49 32.00
C ALA A 303 -149.49 33.70 32.68
N GLU A 304 -148.38 34.11 32.02
CA GLU A 304 -147.75 33.97 30.68
C GLU A 304 -146.52 34.94 30.65
N ALA A 305 -145.71 34.96 29.57
CA ALA A 305 -144.77 36.03 29.14
C ALA A 305 -143.29 36.10 29.66
N PHE A 306 -142.36 35.89 28.69
CA PHE A 306 -141.17 36.72 28.29
C PHE A 306 -140.00 37.12 29.23
N GLY A 307 -138.82 37.35 28.62
CA GLY A 307 -137.56 37.88 29.19
C GLY A 307 -136.49 36.79 29.37
N ASP A 308 -135.40 36.64 28.60
CA ASP A 308 -134.46 37.54 27.90
C ASP A 308 -133.51 38.38 28.78
N HIS A 309 -132.22 37.99 28.80
CA HIS A 309 -130.97 38.78 28.79
C HIS A 309 -129.79 37.76 28.89
N GLU A 310 -128.72 37.73 28.09
CA GLU A 310 -127.95 38.71 27.28
C GLU A 310 -126.77 39.42 28.00
N ALA A 311 -125.59 38.75 27.98
CA ALA A 311 -124.22 39.31 27.77
C ALA A 311 -123.75 40.51 28.65
N PRO A 312 -122.60 41.19 28.37
CA PRO A 312 -121.28 40.77 27.81
C PRO A 312 -120.29 40.43 28.97
N ALA A 313 -118.96 40.58 29.01
CA ALA A 313 -117.82 41.04 28.17
C ALA A 313 -116.55 40.22 28.59
N ALA A 314 -115.37 40.13 27.95
CA ALA A 314 -114.54 40.96 27.06
C ALA A 314 -113.78 42.12 27.76
N GLN A 315 -112.47 41.95 28.08
CA GLN A 315 -111.29 42.49 27.33
C GLN A 315 -110.70 43.80 27.96
N PRO A 316 -109.52 44.34 27.57
CA PRO A 316 -108.24 43.74 27.10
C PRO A 316 -106.93 44.43 27.66
N ALA A 317 -105.73 43.91 27.26
CA ALA A 317 -104.43 44.63 27.03
C ALA A 317 -103.77 45.45 28.19
N ASP A 318 -102.53 46.00 28.12
CA ASP A 318 -101.42 45.97 27.14
C ASP A 318 -100.02 46.26 27.80
N ALA A 319 -98.92 46.12 27.04
CA ALA A 319 -97.62 46.88 26.97
C ALA A 319 -96.87 47.48 28.21
N THR A 320 -95.55 47.82 28.21
CA THR A 320 -94.27 47.40 27.55
C THR A 320 -93.06 48.04 28.34
N ASP A 321 -91.82 47.95 27.81
CA ASP A 321 -90.56 48.70 28.12
C ASP A 321 -89.73 48.13 29.32
N GLU A 322 -88.42 47.80 29.25
CA GLU A 322 -87.18 48.44 28.69
C GLU A 322 -86.59 49.53 29.62
N VAL A 323 -85.26 49.68 29.86
CA VAL A 323 -83.99 48.94 29.54
C VAL A 323 -83.18 48.77 30.87
N ASP A 324 -81.87 48.46 31.07
CA ASP A 324 -80.59 48.28 30.34
C ASP A 324 -79.64 47.43 31.29
N GLU A 325 -78.34 47.11 31.15
CA GLU A 325 -77.23 47.30 30.17
C GLU A 325 -76.14 46.18 30.38
N SER A 326 -75.29 45.91 29.38
CA SER A 326 -73.93 45.27 29.43
C SER A 326 -73.70 43.85 30.03
N ALA A 327 -72.73 43.04 29.57
CA ALA A 327 -71.74 43.20 28.49
C ALA A 327 -71.45 41.85 27.79
N ALA A 328 -70.81 41.87 26.61
CA ALA A 328 -70.71 40.73 25.69
C ALA A 328 -69.26 40.26 25.38
N ALA A 329 -69.14 39.03 24.85
CA ALA A 329 -68.02 38.58 24.02
C ALA A 329 -68.47 37.39 23.13
N GLU A 330 -68.11 37.40 21.85
CA GLU A 330 -68.36 36.30 20.89
C GLU A 330 -67.11 35.40 20.70
N PRO A 331 -67.27 34.15 20.22
CA PRO A 331 -66.15 33.27 19.89
C PRO A 331 -65.72 33.39 18.42
N THR A 332 -64.43 33.25 18.14
CA THR A 332 -63.90 32.97 16.80
C THR A 332 -62.82 31.90 16.85
N GLU A 333 -62.88 30.95 15.92
CA GLU A 333 -61.76 30.07 15.61
C GLU A 333 -60.70 30.85 14.83
N HIS A 334 -59.43 30.54 15.04
CA HIS A 334 -58.45 30.56 13.96
C HIS A 334 -57.35 29.53 14.18
N VAL A 335 -57.00 28.81 13.12
CA VAL A 335 -55.94 27.81 13.07
C VAL A 335 -54.75 28.39 12.31
N GLU A 336 -53.54 28.19 12.84
CA GLU A 336 -52.27 27.84 12.16
C GLU A 336 -51.11 27.91 13.20
N PRO A 337 -49.96 27.24 12.98
CA PRO A 337 -49.08 26.82 14.07
C PRO A 337 -47.91 27.77 14.40
N SER A 338 -47.31 27.55 15.58
CA SER A 338 -45.96 28.04 15.93
C SER A 338 -45.12 26.88 16.46
N GLU A 339 -44.04 26.55 15.75
CA GLU A 339 -43.18 25.39 16.04
C GLU A 339 -42.28 25.63 17.26
N HIS A 340 -41.93 24.54 17.97
CA HIS A 340 -40.90 24.56 19.01
C HIS A 340 -39.76 23.59 18.67
N ALA A 341 -38.59 24.17 18.38
CA ALA A 341 -37.25 23.59 18.52
C ALA A 341 -36.93 22.30 17.73
N GLU A 342 -36.38 22.47 16.54
CA GLU A 342 -35.19 21.72 16.09
C GLU A 342 -33.96 22.65 16.28
N ALA A 343 -32.75 22.26 16.72
CA ALA A 343 -31.99 21.00 16.74
C ALA A 343 -30.87 20.94 15.66
N ASP A 344 -29.67 21.34 16.11
CA ASP A 344 -28.35 20.84 15.66
C ASP A 344 -27.86 21.19 14.22
N ALA A 345 -26.68 20.66 13.88
CA ALA A 345 -26.02 20.67 12.58
C ALA A 345 -25.48 22.02 12.06
N ALA A 346 -24.37 22.49 12.67
CA ALA A 346 -23.35 23.27 11.96
C ALA A 346 -22.06 22.42 11.86
N GLU A 347 -21.71 22.00 10.64
CA GLU A 347 -20.57 21.12 10.39
C GLU A 347 -19.22 21.84 10.65
N PRO A 348 -18.26 21.21 11.35
CA PRO A 348 -16.87 21.63 11.29
C PRO A 348 -16.27 21.15 9.96
N HIS A 349 -15.87 22.08 9.09
CA HIS A 349 -15.05 21.74 7.93
C HIS A 349 -13.75 21.06 8.40
N ALA A 350 -13.47 19.88 7.86
CA ALA A 350 -12.20 19.20 8.08
C ALA A 350 -11.11 19.83 7.22
N GLU A 351 -10.22 20.61 7.85
CA GLU A 351 -8.96 21.01 7.22
C GLU A 351 -8.03 19.79 7.17
N HIS A 352 -7.98 19.12 6.02
CA HIS A 352 -6.89 18.21 5.66
C HIS A 352 -5.64 19.05 5.41
N ASP A 353 -4.71 19.06 6.36
CA ASP A 353 -3.37 19.63 6.18
C ASP A 353 -2.40 18.49 5.83
N GLU A 354 -2.45 18.05 4.57
CA GLU A 354 -1.55 17.05 4.00
C GLU A 354 -0.24 17.72 3.58
N HIS A 355 0.77 17.69 4.45
CA HIS A 355 2.15 18.01 4.09
C HIS A 355 3.04 16.77 4.26
N ASP A 356 3.20 16.06 3.15
CA ASP A 356 4.17 14.99 2.94
C ASP A 356 5.16 15.41 1.83
N ALA A 357 6.35 14.82 1.83
CA ALA A 357 7.45 15.01 0.88
C ALA A 357 8.00 16.44 0.63
N ASP A 358 9.25 16.66 1.05
CA ASP A 358 10.30 17.20 0.17
C ASP A 358 11.55 16.31 0.38
N ASP A 359 12.29 16.01 -0.70
CA ASP A 359 13.35 14.99 -0.75
C ASP A 359 14.57 15.47 -1.54
N ALA A 360 15.75 14.92 -1.23
CA ALA A 360 17.09 15.28 -1.75
C ALA A 360 17.56 16.74 -1.43
N ASP A 361 18.85 17.11 -1.56
CA ASP A 361 20.03 16.41 -2.06
C ASP A 361 21.35 16.91 -1.39
N ASP A 362 22.51 16.51 -1.92
CA ASP A 362 23.87 17.07 -1.74
C ASP A 362 24.65 16.80 -0.42
N ALA A 363 25.19 15.58 -0.36
CA ALA A 363 26.62 15.26 -0.53
C ALA A 363 27.79 16.03 0.17
N ASP A 364 28.79 15.22 0.53
CA ASP A 364 30.22 15.50 0.78
C ASP A 364 30.65 16.27 2.06
N GLY A 365 31.85 15.95 2.55
CA GLY A 365 32.41 16.43 3.82
C GLY A 365 33.43 15.50 4.49
N ALA A 366 34.15 14.64 3.75
CA ALA A 366 35.05 13.65 4.34
C ALA A 366 36.24 14.29 5.09
N ALA A 367 36.32 14.09 6.41
CA ALA A 367 37.36 14.68 7.25
C ALA A 367 38.73 14.00 7.09
N GLN A 368 39.77 14.78 6.76
CA GLN A 368 41.18 14.35 6.79
C GLN A 368 41.98 15.04 7.92
N PRO A 369 42.82 14.32 8.68
CA PRO A 369 43.62 14.90 9.75
C PRO A 369 44.89 15.58 9.23
N ALA A 370 45.25 16.74 9.81
CA ALA A 370 46.42 17.52 9.41
C ALA A 370 47.76 16.89 9.85
N GLY A 371 48.47 16.24 8.93
CA GLY A 371 49.82 15.70 9.13
C GLY A 371 50.93 16.65 8.67
N ALA A 372 51.73 17.18 9.59
CA ALA A 372 52.80 18.15 9.27
C ALA A 372 54.22 17.59 9.41
N LYS A 373 55.07 17.71 8.37
CA LYS A 373 56.51 18.12 8.43
C LYS A 373 57.30 17.91 7.12
N ARG A 374 58.20 18.87 6.83
CA ARG A 374 59.40 18.81 5.96
C ARG A 374 59.15 18.59 4.44
N GLY A 375 59.89 19.19 3.50
CA GLY A 375 60.81 20.33 3.60
C GLY A 375 62.27 20.07 3.19
N GLN A 376 62.55 20.01 1.88
CA GLN A 376 63.83 20.30 1.19
C GLN A 376 63.52 20.40 -0.32
N ARG A 377 63.94 21.46 -1.02
CA ARG A 377 65.18 21.59 -1.86
C ARG A 377 65.33 20.54 -2.98
N ALA A 378 65.87 20.82 -4.17
CA ALA A 378 66.00 22.04 -5.00
C ALA A 378 66.88 21.66 -6.22
N GLY A 379 66.44 21.94 -7.45
CA GLY A 379 67.20 21.56 -8.67
C GLY A 379 67.19 20.05 -8.97
N THR A 380 67.73 19.59 -10.10
CA THR A 380 68.47 20.31 -11.15
C THR A 380 68.15 19.73 -12.54
N ARG A 381 68.24 20.58 -13.56
CA ARG A 381 68.07 20.26 -14.99
C ARG A 381 69.32 19.59 -15.56
N ALA A 382 69.15 18.47 -16.25
CA ALA A 382 70.07 17.91 -17.24
C ALA A 382 69.21 17.32 -18.38
#